data_AF-A0A1S8DIB7-F1
#
_entry.id   AF-A0A1S8DIB7-F1
#
_cell.length_a   1.000
_cell.length_b   1.000
_cell.length_c   1.000
_cell.angle_alpha   90.00
_cell.angle_beta   90.00
_cell.angle_gamma   90.00
#
_symmetry.space_group_name_H-M   'P 1'
#
loop_
_entity.id
_entity.type
_entity.pdbx_description
1 polymer ?
#
loop_
_entity_poly.entity_id
_entity_poly.type
_entity_poly.pdbx_seq_one_letter_code
_entity_poly.pdbx_strand_id
1 'polypeptide(L)'
;AADIKVIDRCNLTILSEPGHEDLAEFLAAEQVAVSASLPCYSRDNVDIQRGDGVFERSIAGLRKLNALGYGQPGSNLELNLVYNPQGPSLPPPQQALENDYKAHLKEDFGIVFNHLHTITNQPIARFGSTLVSRGQFEGYMQLLRDNFSADNLAGVMCRGTVSVDWRGYLYDCDFNQMLDLPMPVLASDRPHLRELLEQPLNQHPIATRDHCFACTAGQGSSCGGTLN
;
A
#
# COMPACT_ATOMS: atom_id res chain seq x y z
N ALA A 1 -17.31 14.85 16.36
CA ALA A 1 -16.51 14.55 15.16
C ALA A 1 -16.99 13.21 14.62
N ALA A 2 -17.03 13.02 13.30
CA ALA A 2 -17.25 11.67 12.77
C ALA A 2 -16.05 10.80 13.18
N ASP A 3 -16.32 9.58 13.63
CA ASP A 3 -15.31 8.59 14.03
C ASP A 3 -14.59 8.06 12.77
N ILE A 4 -13.70 8.90 12.22
CA ILE A 4 -12.99 8.66 10.95
C ILE A 4 -11.53 8.39 11.26
N LYS A 5 -11.02 7.25 10.77
CA LYS A 5 -9.59 6.94 10.77
C LYS A 5 -8.92 7.55 9.54
N VAL A 6 -7.88 8.35 9.77
CA VAL A 6 -7.01 8.90 8.72
C VAL A 6 -5.73 8.06 8.64
N ILE A 7 -5.33 7.66 7.43
CA ILE A 7 -4.14 6.85 7.19
C ILE A 7 -3.24 7.57 6.19
N ASP A 8 -1.98 7.80 6.56
CA ASP A 8 -0.93 8.24 5.64
C ASP A 8 -0.18 7.04 5.07
N ARG A 9 -0.16 6.92 3.73
CA ARG A 9 0.66 5.92 3.02
C ARG A 9 2.05 6.48 2.79
N CYS A 10 2.89 6.34 3.81
CA CYS A 10 4.16 7.05 3.91
C CYS A 10 5.28 6.38 3.12
N ASN A 11 6.03 7.18 2.36
CA ASN A 11 7.41 6.85 2.00
C ASN A 11 8.32 7.39 3.11
N LEU A 12 8.86 6.52 3.96
CA LEU A 12 9.62 6.90 5.17
C LEU A 12 10.71 7.94 4.94
N THR A 13 11.29 7.95 3.75
CA THR A 13 12.38 8.86 3.45
C THR A 13 11.95 10.31 3.27
N ILE A 14 10.65 10.60 3.07
CA ILE A 14 10.11 11.96 3.04
C ILE A 14 10.31 12.69 4.37
N LEU A 15 10.37 11.94 5.48
CA LEU A 15 10.50 12.49 6.84
C LEU A 15 11.85 13.16 7.11
N SER A 16 12.80 13.04 6.18
CA SER A 16 14.11 13.69 6.24
C SER A 16 14.42 14.54 5.00
N GLU A 17 13.45 14.74 4.10
CA GLU A 17 13.61 15.64 2.96
C GLU A 17 13.49 17.11 3.40
N PRO A 18 14.25 18.03 2.78
CA PRO A 18 14.14 19.46 3.08
C PRO A 18 12.71 19.99 2.89
N GLY A 19 12.20 20.70 3.89
CA GLY A 19 10.83 21.24 3.91
C GLY A 19 9.76 20.29 4.46
N HIS A 20 10.14 19.09 4.92
CA HIS A 20 9.27 18.11 5.56
C HIS A 20 9.75 17.71 6.96
N GLU A 21 10.60 18.52 7.59
CA GLU A 21 11.23 18.23 8.87
C GLU A 21 10.23 18.11 10.02
N ASP A 22 9.04 18.71 9.91
CA ASP A 22 7.97 18.70 10.91
C ASP A 22 6.83 17.70 10.60
N LEU A 23 6.92 16.99 9.48
CA LEU A 23 5.84 16.12 8.99
C LEU A 23 5.50 15.00 9.98
N ALA A 24 6.49 14.38 10.61
CA ALA A 24 6.24 13.31 11.58
C ALA A 24 5.51 13.82 12.83
N GLU A 25 5.91 15.00 13.31
CA GLU A 25 5.31 15.69 14.45
C GLU A 25 3.87 16.11 14.13
N PHE A 26 3.62 16.61 12.93
CA PHE A 26 2.27 16.94 12.45
C PHE A 26 1.38 15.70 12.41
N LEU A 27 1.83 14.60 11.80
CA LEU A 27 1.07 13.36 11.73
C LEU A 27 0.74 12.81 13.13
N ALA A 28 1.70 12.89 14.07
CA ALA A 28 1.49 12.48 15.46
C ALA A 28 0.47 13.36 16.19
N ALA A 29 0.57 14.68 16.02
CA ALA A 29 -0.34 15.65 16.65
C ALA A 29 -1.79 15.46 16.19
N GLU A 30 -1.98 15.15 14.91
CA GLU A 30 -3.29 14.86 14.30
C GLU A 30 -3.72 13.39 14.45
N GLN A 31 -2.94 12.58 15.16
CA GLN A 31 -3.19 11.15 15.40
C GLN A 31 -3.42 10.33 14.13
N VAL A 32 -2.73 10.67 13.04
CA VAL A 32 -2.81 9.97 11.75
C VAL A 32 -2.11 8.62 11.87
N ALA A 33 -2.75 7.54 11.46
CA ALA A 33 -2.12 6.23 11.37
C ALA A 33 -1.13 6.22 10.19
N VAL A 34 0.06 5.66 10.37
CA VAL A 34 1.09 5.61 9.33
C VAL A 34 1.20 4.20 8.78
N SER A 35 1.07 4.04 7.46
CA SER A 35 1.33 2.79 6.74
C SER A 35 2.52 2.98 5.80
N ALA A 36 3.70 2.53 6.24
CA ALA A 36 4.97 2.84 5.61
C ALA A 36 5.49 1.69 4.73
N SER A 37 5.91 2.01 3.50
CA SER A 37 6.53 1.00 2.63
C SER A 37 7.96 0.68 3.09
N LEU A 38 8.22 -0.58 3.47
CA LEU A 38 9.55 -1.09 3.79
C LEU A 38 9.72 -2.48 3.15
N PRO A 39 10.33 -2.57 1.96
CA PRO A 39 10.30 -3.81 1.19
C PRO A 39 11.24 -4.90 1.72
N CYS A 40 12.18 -4.56 2.60
CA CYS A 40 12.96 -5.55 3.34
C CYS A 40 13.47 -4.98 4.68
N TYR A 41 13.69 -5.85 5.66
CA TYR A 41 14.36 -5.50 6.92
C TYR A 41 15.89 -5.55 6.81
N SER A 42 16.46 -6.11 5.74
CA SER A 42 17.91 -6.12 5.52
C SER A 42 18.36 -5.00 4.59
N ARG A 43 19.51 -4.40 4.91
CA ARG A 43 20.13 -3.30 4.15
C ARG A 43 20.33 -3.66 2.68
N ASP A 44 20.98 -4.80 2.43
CA ASP A 44 21.33 -5.25 1.07
C ASP A 44 20.10 -5.33 0.16
N ASN A 45 18.96 -5.79 0.68
CA ASN A 45 17.73 -5.92 -0.11
C ASN A 45 17.03 -4.58 -0.38
N VAL A 46 17.12 -3.61 0.54
CA VAL A 46 16.50 -2.29 0.35
C VAL A 46 17.31 -1.42 -0.60
N ASP A 47 18.63 -1.41 -0.43
CA ASP A 47 19.52 -0.60 -1.29
C ASP A 47 19.48 -1.12 -2.75
N ILE A 48 19.38 -2.44 -2.98
CA ILE A 48 19.16 -3.02 -4.31
C ILE A 48 17.86 -2.51 -4.97
N GLN A 49 16.79 -2.28 -4.22
CA GLN A 49 15.47 -1.94 -4.78
C GLN A 49 15.22 -0.44 -4.87
N ARG A 50 15.80 0.36 -3.97
CA ARG A 50 15.48 1.77 -3.79
C ARG A 50 16.67 2.71 -3.95
N GLY A 51 17.90 2.18 -4.04
CA GLY A 51 19.13 2.94 -4.19
C GLY A 51 19.89 3.09 -2.87
N ASP A 52 21.19 3.36 -2.98
CA ASP A 52 22.11 3.43 -1.85
C ASP A 52 21.65 4.42 -0.77
N GLY A 53 21.63 3.97 0.49
CA GLY A 53 21.32 4.81 1.65
C GLY A 53 19.83 5.04 1.91
N VAL A 54 18.93 4.48 1.08
CA VAL A 54 17.49 4.51 1.35
C VAL A 54 17.14 3.71 2.58
N PHE A 55 17.84 2.60 2.82
CA PHE A 55 17.63 1.82 4.04
C PHE A 55 17.87 2.65 5.29
N GLU A 56 19.03 3.30 5.40
CA GLU A 56 19.41 4.12 6.55
C GLU A 56 18.42 5.27 6.80
N ARG A 57 18.00 5.95 5.73
CA ARG A 57 16.97 6.99 5.80
C ARG A 57 15.62 6.44 6.29
N SER A 58 15.24 5.24 5.84
CA SER A 58 14.00 4.59 6.25
C SER A 58 14.03 4.20 7.72
N ILE A 59 15.14 3.61 8.19
CA ILE A 59 15.36 3.29 9.61
C ILE A 59 15.35 4.57 10.47
N ALA A 60 15.98 5.64 10.01
CA ALA A 60 15.94 6.93 10.70
C ALA A 60 14.50 7.48 10.81
N GLY A 61 13.71 7.41 9.73
CA GLY A 61 12.29 7.79 9.73
C GLY A 61 11.45 6.96 10.71
N LEU A 62 11.66 5.63 10.76
CA LEU A 62 10.98 4.75 11.71
C LEU A 62 11.35 5.07 13.17
N ARG A 63 12.63 5.35 13.44
CA ARG A 63 13.07 5.77 14.78
C ARG A 63 12.43 7.09 15.19
N LYS A 64 12.30 8.05 14.25
CA LYS A 64 11.61 9.32 14.49
C LYS A 64 10.14 9.09 14.88
N LEU A 65 9.42 8.25 14.13
CA LEU A 65 8.04 7.88 14.45
C LEU A 65 7.92 7.17 15.82
N ASN A 66 8.77 6.16 16.09
CA ASN A 66 8.76 5.47 17.39
C ASN A 66 9.05 6.40 18.58
N ALA A 67 9.91 7.41 18.41
CA ALA A 67 10.19 8.40 19.44
C ALA A 67 8.97 9.28 19.75
N LEU A 68 8.08 9.49 18.76
CA LEU A 68 6.80 10.18 18.94
C LEU A 68 5.70 9.28 19.52
N GLY A 69 5.97 7.98 19.67
CA GLY A 69 5.05 7.01 20.27
C GLY A 69 4.34 6.09 19.26
N TYR A 70 4.63 6.19 17.97
CA TYR A 70 4.09 5.27 16.98
C TYR A 70 4.52 3.83 17.24
N GLY A 71 3.57 2.88 17.17
CA GLY A 71 3.84 1.45 17.36
C GLY A 71 4.07 1.02 18.81
N GLN A 72 4.06 1.94 19.76
CA GLN A 72 4.30 1.64 21.17
C GLN A 72 3.03 1.09 21.85
N PRO A 73 3.13 0.10 22.75
CA PRO A 73 2.00 -0.34 23.56
C PRO A 73 1.41 0.80 24.40
N GLY A 74 0.10 0.94 24.39
CA GLY A 74 -0.61 2.00 25.12
C GLY A 74 -0.58 3.38 24.45
N SER A 75 0.08 3.51 23.29
CA SER A 75 -0.05 4.66 22.41
C SER A 75 -1.27 4.49 21.50
N ASN A 76 -1.91 5.61 21.15
CA ASN A 76 -2.96 5.67 20.12
C ASN A 76 -2.38 5.88 18.71
N LEU A 77 -1.05 5.94 18.56
CA LEU A 77 -0.37 6.17 17.28
C LEU A 77 -0.01 4.84 16.61
N GLU A 78 -0.72 4.53 15.54
CA GLU A 78 -0.57 3.28 14.78
C GLU A 78 0.49 3.41 13.70
N LEU A 79 1.45 2.47 13.68
CA LEU A 79 2.46 2.33 12.65
C LEU A 79 2.40 0.92 12.07
N ASN A 80 2.06 0.83 10.80
CA ASN A 80 2.08 -0.39 10.02
C ASN A 80 3.18 -0.34 8.97
N LEU A 81 3.72 -1.49 8.63
CA LEU A 81 4.69 -1.63 7.55
C LEU A 81 4.06 -2.38 6.37
N VAL A 82 4.52 -2.06 5.17
CA VAL A 82 4.05 -2.70 3.94
C VAL A 82 5.22 -3.37 3.23
N TYR A 83 5.08 -4.67 3.00
CA TYR A 83 6.00 -5.49 2.21
C TYR A 83 5.41 -5.81 0.84
N ASN A 84 6.22 -5.72 -0.19
CA ASN A 84 5.94 -6.28 -1.51
C ASN A 84 7.18 -7.00 -2.05
N PRO A 85 7.02 -8.11 -2.80
CA PRO A 85 8.15 -8.84 -3.35
C PRO A 85 9.03 -7.99 -4.27
N GLN A 86 10.32 -8.32 -4.41
CA GLN A 86 11.20 -7.62 -5.36
C GLN A 86 10.93 -8.00 -6.82
N GLY A 87 10.38 -9.19 -7.06
CA GLY A 87 10.21 -9.78 -8.39
C GLY A 87 8.78 -10.23 -8.71
N PRO A 88 8.61 -10.97 -9.82
CA PRO A 88 7.33 -11.53 -10.25
C PRO A 88 6.93 -12.78 -9.45
N SER A 89 6.77 -12.62 -8.14
CA SER A 89 6.29 -13.67 -7.23
C SER A 89 5.15 -13.17 -6.36
N LEU A 90 4.40 -14.10 -5.77
CA LEU A 90 3.45 -13.77 -4.70
C LEU A 90 4.20 -13.53 -3.37
N PRO A 91 3.64 -12.70 -2.47
CA PRO A 91 4.22 -12.54 -1.13
C PRO A 91 4.10 -13.82 -0.30
N PRO A 92 5.01 -14.04 0.67
CA PRO A 92 4.90 -15.14 1.63
C PRO A 92 3.73 -14.93 2.61
N PRO A 93 3.42 -15.93 3.46
CA PRO A 93 2.43 -15.78 4.53
C PRO A 93 2.69 -14.55 5.42
N GLN A 94 1.68 -13.67 5.57
CA GLN A 94 1.83 -12.39 6.26
C GLN A 94 2.24 -12.56 7.72
N GLN A 95 1.63 -13.50 8.44
CA GLN A 95 1.88 -13.68 9.88
C GLN A 95 3.33 -14.11 10.18
N ALA A 96 3.87 -15.03 9.39
CA ALA A 96 5.25 -15.48 9.56
C ALA A 96 6.22 -14.33 9.25
N LEU A 97 5.99 -13.62 8.15
CA LEU A 97 6.81 -12.47 7.77
C LEU A 97 6.72 -11.33 8.80
N GLU A 98 5.55 -11.07 9.37
CA GLU A 98 5.36 -10.06 10.41
C GLU A 98 6.23 -10.36 11.63
N ASN A 99 6.25 -11.62 12.07
CA ASN A 99 7.06 -12.06 13.21
C ASN A 99 8.56 -11.87 12.93
N ASP A 100 9.01 -12.22 11.73
CA ASP A 100 10.39 -12.03 11.31
C ASP A 100 10.77 -10.54 11.30
N TYR A 101 9.92 -9.68 10.73
CA TYR A 101 10.13 -8.22 10.74
C TYR A 101 10.17 -7.67 12.16
N LYS A 102 9.26 -8.09 13.03
CA LYS A 102 9.22 -7.65 14.44
C LYS A 102 10.49 -8.05 15.17
N ALA A 103 10.98 -9.27 14.97
CA ALA A 103 12.22 -9.74 15.60
C ALA A 103 13.43 -8.92 15.14
N HIS A 104 13.69 -8.89 13.83
CA HIS A 104 14.88 -8.23 13.28
C HIS A 104 14.88 -6.71 13.52
N LEU A 105 13.75 -6.03 13.28
CA LEU A 105 13.69 -4.58 13.49
C LEU A 105 13.86 -4.19 14.96
N LYS A 106 13.39 -5.02 15.88
CA LYS A 106 13.59 -4.83 17.32
C LYS A 106 15.04 -5.08 17.72
N GLU A 107 15.62 -6.20 17.30
CA GLU A 107 16.97 -6.63 17.66
C GLU A 107 18.03 -5.68 17.11
N ASP A 108 17.97 -5.39 15.81
CA ASP A 108 19.03 -4.64 15.11
C ASP A 108 18.88 -3.13 15.28
N PHE A 109 17.64 -2.62 15.40
CA PHE A 109 17.37 -1.19 15.32
C PHE A 109 16.56 -0.60 16.49
N GLY A 110 16.03 -1.44 17.38
CA GLY A 110 15.16 -1.02 18.48
C GLY A 110 13.75 -0.58 18.04
N ILE A 111 13.36 -0.90 16.81
CA ILE A 111 12.09 -0.44 16.20
C ILE A 111 10.93 -1.37 16.57
N VAL A 112 9.75 -0.79 16.79
CA VAL A 112 8.48 -1.48 16.98
C VAL A 112 7.41 -0.95 16.02
N PHE A 113 6.45 -1.79 15.66
CA PHE A 113 5.31 -1.46 14.82
C PHE A 113 4.11 -2.38 15.13
N ASN A 114 2.92 -2.00 14.71
CA ASN A 114 1.67 -2.72 14.98
C ASN A 114 1.50 -3.93 14.05
N HIS A 115 1.41 -3.69 12.74
CA HIS A 115 1.13 -4.74 11.75
C HIS A 115 2.03 -4.66 10.51
N LEU A 116 2.29 -5.83 9.91
CA LEU A 116 2.90 -5.94 8.59
C LEU A 116 1.82 -6.33 7.58
N HIS A 117 1.74 -5.60 6.48
CA HIS A 117 0.83 -5.87 5.39
C HIS A 117 1.61 -6.36 4.18
N THR A 118 1.27 -7.53 3.65
CA THR A 118 1.85 -8.01 2.40
C THR A 118 1.00 -7.60 1.21
N ILE A 119 1.67 -7.16 0.14
CA ILE A 119 1.04 -6.71 -1.09
C ILE A 119 1.65 -7.40 -2.29
N THR A 120 0.80 -7.85 -3.21
CA THR A 120 1.21 -8.39 -4.50
C THR A 120 1.56 -7.25 -5.45
N ASN A 121 2.68 -7.37 -6.17
CA ASN A 121 3.06 -6.34 -7.15
C ASN A 121 2.01 -6.23 -8.26
N GLN A 122 1.59 -5.00 -8.53
CA GLN A 122 0.64 -4.75 -9.62
C GLN A 122 1.36 -4.79 -10.96
N PRO A 123 0.87 -5.55 -11.96
CA PRO A 123 1.50 -5.71 -13.28
C PRO A 123 1.29 -4.48 -14.18
N ILE A 124 1.45 -3.27 -13.64
CA ILE A 124 1.17 -1.99 -14.29
C ILE A 124 2.38 -1.05 -14.18
N ALA A 125 2.34 0.07 -14.91
CA ALA A 125 3.32 1.16 -14.84
C ALA A 125 4.79 0.65 -14.89
N ARG A 126 5.64 1.06 -13.93
CA ARG A 126 7.07 0.74 -13.90
C ARG A 126 7.34 -0.77 -13.80
N PHE A 127 6.59 -1.47 -12.94
CA PHE A 127 6.78 -2.91 -12.74
C PHE A 127 6.34 -3.69 -13.98
N GLY A 128 5.16 -3.39 -14.52
CA GLY A 128 4.69 -3.96 -15.78
C GLY A 128 5.67 -3.75 -16.93
N SER A 129 6.21 -2.53 -17.08
CA SER A 129 7.23 -2.22 -18.10
C SER A 129 8.51 -3.06 -17.93
N THR A 130 8.94 -3.26 -16.68
CA THR A 130 10.11 -4.10 -16.37
C THR A 130 9.85 -5.56 -16.75
N LEU A 131 8.67 -6.10 -16.42
CA LEU A 131 8.29 -7.46 -16.80
C LEU A 131 8.29 -7.65 -18.31
N VAL A 132 7.75 -6.70 -19.07
CA VAL A 132 7.75 -6.76 -20.55
C VAL A 132 9.18 -6.75 -21.08
N SER A 133 10.03 -5.83 -20.61
CA SER A 133 11.42 -5.72 -21.06
C SER A 133 12.26 -6.99 -20.80
N ARG A 134 11.89 -7.77 -19.79
CA ARG A 134 12.56 -9.01 -19.41
C ARG A 134 11.88 -10.27 -19.96
N GLY A 135 10.79 -10.14 -20.73
CA GLY A 135 10.01 -11.27 -21.23
C GLY A 135 9.28 -12.06 -20.13
N GLN A 136 9.01 -11.43 -18.98
CA GLN A 136 8.42 -12.06 -17.79
C GLN A 136 6.93 -11.74 -17.61
N PHE A 137 6.36 -10.86 -18.44
CA PHE A 137 4.98 -10.37 -18.27
C PHE A 137 3.94 -11.48 -18.35
N GLU A 138 3.95 -12.28 -19.41
CA GLU A 138 2.99 -13.39 -19.59
C GLU A 138 3.09 -14.43 -18.47
N GLY A 139 4.32 -14.80 -18.10
CA GLY A 139 4.54 -15.74 -16.99
C GLY A 139 4.02 -15.22 -15.66
N TYR A 140 4.20 -13.92 -15.38
CA TYR A 140 3.67 -13.30 -14.17
C TYR A 140 2.14 -13.21 -14.20
N MET A 141 1.55 -12.84 -15.34
CA MET A 141 0.09 -12.82 -15.49
C MET A 141 -0.51 -14.22 -15.32
N GLN A 142 0.15 -15.26 -15.83
CA GLN A 142 -0.27 -16.64 -15.63
C GLN A 142 -0.20 -17.03 -14.14
N LEU A 143 0.88 -16.69 -13.44
CA LEU A 143 1.00 -16.90 -11.99
C LEU A 143 -0.18 -16.29 -11.23
N LEU A 144 -0.55 -15.04 -11.54
CA LEU A 144 -1.67 -14.35 -10.89
C LEU A 144 -3.01 -15.04 -11.18
N ARG A 145 -3.23 -15.49 -12.42
CA ARG A 145 -4.45 -16.21 -12.82
C ARG A 145 -4.55 -17.58 -12.16
N ASP A 146 -3.46 -18.34 -12.14
CA ASP A 146 -3.39 -19.69 -11.55
C ASP A 146 -3.63 -19.67 -10.04
N ASN A 147 -3.30 -18.55 -9.39
CA ASN A 147 -3.48 -18.37 -7.95
C ASN A 147 -4.70 -17.51 -7.62
N PHE A 148 -5.60 -17.25 -8.57
CA PHE A 148 -6.85 -16.54 -8.29
C PHE A 148 -7.65 -17.28 -7.20
N SER A 149 -8.07 -16.54 -6.17
CA SER A 149 -9.01 -17.03 -5.16
C SER A 149 -10.27 -16.17 -5.13
N ALA A 150 -11.42 -16.82 -5.32
CA ALA A 150 -12.73 -16.17 -5.24
C ALA A 150 -13.05 -15.69 -3.81
N ASP A 151 -12.47 -16.32 -2.78
CA ASP A 151 -12.70 -15.94 -1.38
C ASP A 151 -12.19 -14.52 -1.10
N ASN A 152 -11.16 -14.08 -1.84
CA ASN A 152 -10.62 -12.72 -1.74
C ASN A 152 -11.59 -11.65 -2.27
N LEU A 153 -12.56 -12.01 -3.12
CA LEU A 153 -13.45 -11.04 -3.77
C LEU A 153 -14.29 -10.25 -2.76
N ALA A 154 -14.66 -10.84 -1.62
CA ALA A 154 -15.43 -10.12 -0.61
C ALA A 154 -14.59 -9.01 0.07
N GLY A 155 -13.27 -9.19 0.13
CA GLY A 155 -12.34 -8.29 0.83
C GLY A 155 -11.64 -7.25 -0.05
N VAL A 156 -11.77 -7.30 -1.39
CA VAL A 156 -11.05 -6.33 -2.25
C VAL A 156 -11.53 -4.89 -2.01
N MET A 157 -10.57 -3.97 -1.91
CA MET A 157 -10.82 -2.57 -1.52
C MET A 157 -11.81 -1.86 -2.45
N CYS A 158 -11.76 -2.12 -3.75
CA CYS A 158 -12.59 -1.44 -4.75
C CYS A 158 -14.10 -1.65 -4.57
N ARG A 159 -14.52 -2.58 -3.70
CA ARG A 159 -15.94 -2.77 -3.33
C ARG A 159 -16.46 -1.80 -2.28
N GLY A 160 -15.57 -1.23 -1.47
CA GLY A 160 -15.92 -0.39 -0.33
C GLY A 160 -15.19 0.94 -0.27
N THR A 161 -14.34 1.23 -1.26
CA THR A 161 -13.54 2.45 -1.34
C THR A 161 -13.68 3.08 -2.71
N VAL A 162 -13.51 4.41 -2.76
CA VAL A 162 -13.39 5.19 -3.99
C VAL A 162 -12.03 5.84 -3.97
N SER A 163 -11.35 5.86 -5.12
CA SER A 163 -10.08 6.56 -5.26
C SER A 163 -10.33 7.94 -5.87
N VAL A 164 -9.67 8.96 -5.31
CA VAL A 164 -9.85 10.36 -5.71
C VAL A 164 -8.49 10.94 -6.05
N ASP A 165 -8.32 11.46 -7.28
CA ASP A 165 -7.08 12.14 -7.64
C ASP A 165 -6.95 13.52 -6.99
N TRP A 166 -5.75 14.11 -7.08
CA TRP A 166 -5.45 15.41 -6.49
C TRP A 166 -6.26 16.57 -7.09
N ARG A 167 -6.91 16.36 -8.24
CA ARG A 167 -7.81 17.33 -8.90
C ARG A 167 -9.27 17.12 -8.51
N GLY A 168 -9.58 16.04 -7.78
CA GLY A 168 -10.92 15.68 -7.34
C GLY A 168 -11.66 14.70 -8.26
N TYR A 169 -11.01 14.08 -9.26
CA TYR A 169 -11.67 13.09 -10.12
C TYR A 169 -11.73 11.71 -9.49
N LEU A 170 -12.80 10.98 -9.77
CA LEU A 170 -13.13 9.70 -9.14
C LEU A 170 -12.75 8.50 -10.01
N TYR A 171 -12.28 7.45 -9.34
CA TYR A 171 -11.92 6.16 -9.92
C TYR A 171 -12.39 5.03 -8.99
N ASP A 172 -12.69 3.86 -9.55
CA ASP A 172 -13.13 2.71 -8.73
C ASP A 172 -12.03 2.17 -7.79
N CYS A 173 -10.75 2.38 -8.14
CA CYS A 173 -9.62 1.92 -7.35
C CYS A 173 -8.33 2.69 -7.69
N ASP A 174 -7.35 2.64 -6.79
CA ASP A 174 -6.04 3.28 -6.97
C ASP A 174 -5.33 2.84 -8.24
N PHE A 175 -5.49 1.57 -8.64
CA PHE A 175 -4.82 1.06 -9.85
C PHE A 175 -5.51 1.48 -11.14
N ASN A 176 -6.83 1.66 -11.11
CA ASN A 176 -7.57 2.27 -12.21
C ASN A 176 -7.17 3.73 -12.37
N GLN A 177 -6.97 4.46 -11.26
CA GLN A 177 -6.39 5.80 -11.28
C GLN A 177 -5.01 5.81 -11.95
N MET A 178 -4.11 4.88 -11.57
CA MET A 178 -2.77 4.80 -12.18
C MET A 178 -2.77 4.41 -13.66
N LEU A 179 -3.88 3.88 -14.18
CA LEU A 179 -4.07 3.51 -15.58
C LEU A 179 -4.93 4.51 -16.37
N ASP A 180 -5.37 5.60 -15.74
CA ASP A 180 -6.38 6.51 -16.28
C ASP A 180 -7.63 5.77 -16.79
N LEU A 181 -8.02 4.69 -16.11
CA LEU A 181 -9.21 3.91 -16.43
C LEU A 181 -10.43 4.55 -15.76
N PRO A 182 -11.34 5.20 -16.51
CA PRO A 182 -12.47 5.90 -15.91
C PRO A 182 -13.45 4.93 -15.25
N MET A 183 -14.12 5.41 -14.20
CA MET A 183 -15.24 4.73 -13.57
C MET A 183 -16.40 4.60 -14.57
N PRO A 184 -17.00 3.41 -14.78
CA PRO A 184 -18.00 3.21 -15.84
C PRO A 184 -19.34 3.91 -15.61
N VAL A 185 -19.57 4.55 -14.44
CA VAL A 185 -20.93 4.70 -13.89
C VAL A 185 -21.24 6.03 -13.22
N LEU A 186 -20.81 7.12 -13.82
CA LEU A 186 -21.49 8.39 -13.59
C LEU A 186 -21.81 8.98 -14.97
N ALA A 187 -22.88 9.77 -15.08
CA ALA A 187 -23.39 10.34 -16.34
C ALA A 187 -22.41 11.30 -17.06
N SER A 188 -21.15 11.31 -16.62
CA SER A 188 -20.02 12.11 -17.06
C SER A 188 -18.87 11.16 -17.40
N ASP A 189 -18.20 11.40 -18.52
CA ASP A 189 -16.99 10.67 -18.93
C ASP A 189 -15.86 10.76 -17.89
N ARG A 190 -15.97 11.70 -16.92
CA ARG A 190 -14.98 11.93 -15.88
C ARG A 190 -15.60 12.47 -14.59
N PRO A 191 -16.10 11.60 -13.70
CA PRO A 191 -16.77 12.03 -12.49
C PRO A 191 -15.86 12.75 -11.51
N HIS A 192 -16.41 13.72 -10.78
CA HIS A 192 -15.71 14.55 -9.82
C HIS A 192 -16.32 14.44 -8.41
N LEU A 193 -15.52 14.59 -7.36
CA LEU A 193 -15.93 14.47 -5.95
C LEU A 193 -17.13 15.36 -5.58
N ARG A 194 -17.29 16.49 -6.27
CA ARG A 194 -18.45 17.39 -6.10
C ARG A 194 -19.78 16.70 -6.44
N GLU A 195 -19.78 15.78 -7.40
CA GLU A 195 -20.95 15.01 -7.83
C GLU A 195 -21.27 13.85 -6.86
N LEU A 196 -20.25 13.33 -6.15
CA LEU A 196 -20.41 12.23 -5.18
C LEU A 196 -21.35 12.59 -4.02
N LEU A 197 -21.43 13.87 -3.67
CA LEU A 197 -22.31 14.35 -2.61
C LEU A 197 -23.80 14.29 -2.98
N GLU A 198 -24.08 14.19 -4.28
CA GLU A 198 -25.45 14.23 -4.83
C GLU A 198 -25.93 12.85 -5.29
N GLN A 199 -25.00 11.94 -5.63
CA GLN A 199 -25.32 10.61 -6.16
C GLN A 199 -24.51 9.51 -5.46
N PRO A 200 -25.16 8.55 -4.78
CA PRO A 200 -24.44 7.45 -4.13
C PRO A 200 -23.83 6.52 -5.19
N LEU A 201 -22.56 6.14 -5.02
CA LEU A 201 -21.85 5.21 -5.91
C LEU A 201 -22.24 3.72 -5.73
N ASN A 202 -23.17 3.44 -4.81
CA ASN A 202 -23.47 2.07 -4.42
C ASN A 202 -24.09 1.29 -5.59
N GLN A 203 -23.71 0.01 -5.70
CA GLN A 203 -24.24 -0.94 -6.71
C GLN A 203 -23.83 -0.65 -8.17
N HIS A 204 -22.85 0.21 -8.39
CA HIS A 204 -22.27 0.43 -9.70
C HIS A 204 -21.22 -0.63 -10.05
N PRO A 205 -21.16 -1.10 -11.32
CA PRO A 205 -20.07 -1.97 -11.76
C PRO A 205 -18.72 -1.26 -11.67
N ILE A 206 -17.72 -1.99 -11.17
CA ILE A 206 -16.33 -1.57 -11.10
C ILE A 206 -15.64 -1.89 -12.43
N ALA A 207 -14.86 -0.95 -12.98
CA ALA A 207 -14.01 -1.25 -14.13
C ALA A 207 -12.94 -2.29 -13.75
N THR A 208 -12.92 -3.43 -14.44
CA THR A 208 -11.95 -4.49 -14.24
C THR A 208 -11.05 -4.68 -15.46
N ARG A 209 -9.79 -5.04 -15.22
CA ARG A 209 -8.81 -5.46 -16.22
C ARG A 209 -7.90 -6.53 -15.61
N ASP A 210 -6.96 -7.02 -16.41
CA ASP A 210 -6.02 -8.07 -16.00
C ASP A 210 -5.24 -7.78 -14.70
N HIS A 211 -4.94 -6.51 -14.40
CA HIS A 211 -4.26 -6.16 -13.14
C HIS A 211 -5.06 -6.53 -11.89
N CYS A 212 -6.40 -6.67 -11.98
CA CYS A 212 -7.24 -7.06 -10.86
C CYS A 212 -6.88 -8.43 -10.29
N PHE A 213 -6.28 -9.33 -11.09
CA PHE A 213 -5.79 -10.60 -10.58
C PHE A 213 -4.74 -10.44 -9.47
N ALA A 214 -3.95 -9.36 -9.47
CA ALA A 214 -2.97 -9.11 -8.41
C ALA A 214 -3.62 -8.84 -7.04
N CYS A 215 -4.84 -8.29 -7.00
CA CYS A 215 -5.58 -8.08 -5.74
C CYS A 215 -6.23 -9.36 -5.20
N THR A 216 -6.48 -10.34 -6.06
CA THR A 216 -7.22 -11.57 -5.73
C THR A 216 -6.34 -12.83 -5.71
N ALA A 217 -5.10 -12.74 -6.15
CA ALA A 217 -4.19 -13.88 -6.20
C ALA A 217 -3.62 -14.23 -4.81
N GLY A 218 -3.46 -15.52 -4.54
CA GLY A 218 -2.90 -16.04 -3.30
C GLY A 218 -3.73 -15.61 -2.10
N GLN A 219 -3.09 -14.94 -1.14
CA GLN A 219 -3.74 -14.46 0.09
C GLN A 219 -4.57 -13.18 -0.12
N GLY A 220 -4.65 -12.67 -1.36
CA GLY A 220 -5.26 -11.38 -1.65
C GLY A 220 -4.38 -10.21 -1.19
N SER A 221 -4.71 -9.00 -1.65
CA SER A 221 -3.91 -7.83 -1.35
C SER A 221 -4.75 -6.56 -1.19
N SER A 222 -4.53 -5.87 -0.08
CA SER A 222 -5.12 -4.57 0.23
C SER A 222 -4.14 -3.67 1.00
N CYS A 223 -4.52 -2.41 1.21
CA CYS A 223 -3.79 -1.49 2.10
C CYS A 223 -3.88 -1.89 3.59
N GLY A 224 -4.72 -2.88 3.93
CA GLY A 224 -4.77 -3.54 5.24
C GLY A 224 -4.12 -4.92 5.27
N GLY A 225 -3.41 -5.33 4.21
CA GLY A 225 -2.75 -6.63 4.10
C GLY A 225 -3.58 -7.68 3.36
N THR A 226 -3.37 -8.95 3.72
CA THR A 226 -4.07 -10.11 3.14
C THR A 226 -5.57 -10.08 3.39
N LEU A 227 -6.33 -10.74 2.51
CA LEU A 227 -7.80 -10.80 2.54
C LEU A 227 -8.33 -12.13 3.07
N ASN A 228 -7.49 -13.16 3.15
CA ASN A 228 -7.77 -14.46 3.77
C ASN A 228 -6.54 -15.03 4.50
#